data_AF-A0A1Z8LXV9-F1
#
_entry.id   AF-A0A1Z8LXV9-F1
#
_cell.length_a   1.000
_cell.length_b   1.000
_cell.length_c   1.000
_cell.angle_alpha   90.00
_cell.angle_beta   90.00
_cell.angle_gamma   90.00
#
_symmetry.space_group_name_H-M   'P 1'
#
loop_
_entity.id
_entity.type
_entity.pdbx_description
1 polymer ?
#
loop_
_entity_poly.entity_id
_entity_poly.type
_entity_poly.pdbx_seq_one_letter_code
_entity_poly.pdbx_strand_id
1 'polypeptide(L)'
;MSDSEKSRIIDLAIAQIEKQHGKGSIMRFNSDDIVPVEAIPTGSIGLDIALGVGGVPRGRIVEIYGHEGSGKTTLTLHVVAEAQKMGGVAAFIDVEHAIDPLYARNIGVDMDSVLISQPDTAEQALEIAETLIRSGAIDVVVVDSVAALAPSVEIEGEMGDAHVGVLPRLMSKALRKLSGVTNRSNTTVIFTNQIRQKIGVMFGNPETTPGGLALKFHASVRLEVRRAEALKDGGETTGNRVRVKVVKNKVAPPFTQVEFDIDFGKGISKVGDLIDVGVDKEIVRKSGAWFYYGEQRLGQGKENAKNFLLENNEVRISIDKEIRSALNFGDEKVEEDALEDVAADQLDEV
;
A
#
# COMPACT_ATOMS: atom_id res chain seq x y z
N MET A 1 -41.07 9.44 28.92
CA MET A 1 -39.99 10.41 28.63
C MET A 1 -40.26 11.01 27.27
N SER A 2 -40.36 12.34 27.20
CA SER A 2 -40.42 13.05 25.93
C SER A 2 -39.08 12.92 25.18
N ASP A 3 -39.07 13.09 23.86
CA ASP A 3 -37.83 13.03 23.08
C ASP A 3 -36.83 14.14 23.48
N SER A 4 -37.34 15.26 23.99
CA SER A 4 -36.56 16.33 24.63
C SER A 4 -35.80 15.85 25.87
N GLU A 5 -36.44 15.10 26.76
CA GLU A 5 -35.80 14.55 27.96
C GLU A 5 -34.75 13.50 27.62
N LYS A 6 -35.01 12.65 26.61
CA LYS A 6 -34.04 11.67 26.12
C LYS A 6 -32.81 12.35 25.54
N SER A 7 -32.97 13.38 24.69
CA SER A 7 -31.83 14.09 24.11
C SER A 7 -30.97 14.75 25.19
N ARG A 8 -31.60 15.41 26.17
CA ARG A 8 -30.87 16.03 27.28
C ARG A 8 -30.04 15.03 28.09
N ILE A 9 -30.56 13.84 28.34
CA ILE A 9 -29.83 12.78 29.06
C ILE A 9 -28.66 12.25 28.21
N ILE A 10 -28.86 12.10 26.90
CA ILE A 10 -27.79 11.71 25.96
C ILE A 10 -26.68 12.76 25.96
N ASP A 11 -27.02 14.05 25.92
CA ASP A 11 -26.02 15.14 25.88
C ASP A 11 -25.23 15.22 27.20
N LEU A 12 -25.87 14.99 28.34
CA LEU A 12 -25.20 14.89 29.63
C LEU A 12 -24.25 13.68 29.69
N ALA A 13 -24.68 12.53 29.16
CA ALA A 13 -23.84 11.34 29.10
C ALA A 13 -22.62 11.56 28.18
N ILE A 14 -22.81 12.19 27.02
CA ILE A 14 -21.71 12.58 26.11
C ILE A 14 -20.72 13.49 26.82
N ALA A 15 -21.19 14.56 27.47
CA ALA A 15 -20.31 15.50 28.18
C ALA A 15 -19.56 14.84 29.34
N GLN A 16 -20.19 13.89 30.04
CA GLN A 16 -19.55 13.13 31.10
C GLN A 16 -18.45 12.21 30.55
N ILE A 17 -18.72 11.53 29.44
CA ILE A 17 -17.75 10.65 28.76
C ILE A 17 -16.55 11.49 28.27
N GLU A 18 -16.78 12.61 27.60
CA GLU A 18 -15.68 13.50 27.14
C GLU A 18 -14.85 14.06 28.30
N LYS A 19 -15.48 14.40 29.43
CA LYS A 19 -14.76 14.85 30.63
C LYS A 19 -13.87 13.75 31.22
N GLN A 20 -14.30 12.49 31.16
CA GLN A 20 -13.57 11.35 31.72
C GLN A 20 -12.51 10.78 30.76
N HIS A 21 -12.76 10.82 29.46
CA HIS A 21 -11.96 10.11 28.46
C HIS A 21 -11.31 11.02 27.41
N GLY A 22 -11.53 12.34 27.48
CA GLY A 22 -10.97 13.33 26.57
C GLY A 22 -11.96 13.74 25.47
N LYS A 23 -11.75 14.93 24.90
CA LYS A 23 -12.56 15.42 23.76
C LYS A 23 -12.48 14.44 22.59
N GLY A 24 -13.62 14.17 21.95
CA GLY A 24 -13.70 13.24 20.81
C GLY A 24 -13.75 11.76 21.18
N SER A 25 -13.81 11.39 22.47
CA SER A 25 -14.00 10.00 22.91
C SER A 25 -15.36 9.42 22.54
N ILE A 26 -16.36 10.27 22.30
CA ILE A 26 -17.69 9.92 21.80
C ILE A 26 -18.21 11.07 20.95
N MET A 27 -18.77 10.75 19.78
CA MET A 27 -19.31 11.73 18.85
C MET A 27 -20.61 11.19 18.27
N ARG A 28 -21.56 12.08 17.94
CA ARG A 28 -22.72 11.68 17.15
C ARG A 28 -22.25 11.47 15.71
N PHE A 29 -22.56 10.31 15.13
CA PHE A 29 -22.27 10.06 13.73
C PHE A 29 -23.23 10.90 12.88
N ASN A 30 -22.70 11.90 12.19
CA ASN A 30 -23.44 12.68 11.21
C ASN A 30 -23.04 12.18 9.83
N SER A 31 -24.00 11.82 8.98
CA SER A 31 -23.72 11.36 7.62
C SER A 31 -23.08 12.43 6.74
N ASP A 32 -23.24 13.70 7.12
CA ASP A 32 -22.68 14.85 6.40
C ASP A 32 -21.23 15.17 6.83
N ASP A 33 -20.76 14.57 7.93
CA ASP A 33 -19.39 14.71 8.47
C ASP A 33 -18.50 13.50 8.11
N ILE A 34 -18.80 12.78 7.01
CA ILE A 34 -17.92 11.71 6.52
C ILE A 34 -16.61 12.34 6.07
N VAL A 35 -15.63 12.37 6.98
CA VAL A 35 -14.27 12.79 6.65
C VAL A 35 -13.71 11.77 5.65
N PRO A 36 -13.33 12.19 4.43
CA PRO A 36 -12.71 11.30 3.46
C PRO A 36 -11.47 10.66 4.09
N VAL A 37 -11.31 9.35 3.87
CA VAL A 37 -10.14 8.64 4.37
C VAL A 37 -8.94 9.08 3.55
N GLU A 38 -8.01 9.80 4.17
CA GLU A 38 -6.74 10.15 3.52
C GLU A 38 -5.97 8.89 3.13
N ALA A 39 -5.27 8.94 2.00
CA ALA A 39 -4.54 7.82 1.46
C ALA A 39 -3.15 8.23 0.96
N ILE A 40 -2.27 7.24 0.86
CA ILE A 40 -0.95 7.33 0.23
C ILE A 40 -1.05 6.58 -1.11
N PRO A 41 -0.78 7.21 -2.26
CA PRO A 41 -0.80 6.53 -3.55
C PRO A 41 0.10 5.29 -3.58
N THR A 42 -0.26 4.30 -4.37
CA THR A 42 0.48 3.03 -4.44
C THR A 42 1.56 3.01 -5.51
N GLY A 43 1.66 4.06 -6.32
CA GLY A 43 2.45 4.07 -7.55
C GLY A 43 1.80 3.32 -8.72
N SER A 44 0.57 2.80 -8.53
CA SER A 44 -0.26 2.23 -9.60
C SER A 44 -1.64 2.90 -9.55
N ILE A 45 -1.96 3.66 -10.60
CA ILE A 45 -3.27 4.31 -10.74
C ILE A 45 -4.39 3.26 -10.74
N GLY A 46 -4.17 2.11 -11.38
CA GLY A 46 -5.12 1.00 -11.36
C GLY A 46 -5.41 0.53 -9.94
N LEU A 47 -4.36 0.31 -9.13
CA LEU A 47 -4.52 -0.12 -7.74
C LEU A 47 -5.15 0.96 -6.85
N ASP A 48 -4.80 2.23 -7.04
CA ASP A 48 -5.38 3.35 -6.29
C ASP A 48 -6.90 3.45 -6.52
N ILE A 49 -7.33 3.25 -7.77
CA ILE A 49 -8.75 3.16 -8.14
C ILE A 49 -9.40 1.95 -7.47
N ALA A 50 -8.77 0.78 -7.55
CA ALA A 50 -9.30 -0.45 -6.99
C ALA A 50 -9.41 -0.44 -5.46
N LEU A 51 -8.61 0.40 -4.79
CA LEU A 51 -8.68 0.63 -3.35
C LEU A 51 -9.83 1.57 -2.95
N GLY A 52 -10.39 2.34 -3.88
CA GLY A 52 -11.58 3.17 -3.66
C GLY A 52 -11.36 4.45 -2.82
N VAL A 53 -10.14 4.63 -2.28
CA VAL A 53 -9.72 5.84 -1.55
C VAL A 53 -8.43 6.47 -2.09
N GLY A 54 -7.93 5.98 -3.24
CA GLY A 54 -6.87 6.67 -4.00
C GLY A 54 -5.48 6.24 -3.56
N GLY A 55 -5.39 5.12 -2.84
CA GLY A 55 -4.15 4.60 -2.30
C GLY A 55 -4.38 3.75 -1.05
N VAL A 56 -3.30 3.47 -0.32
CA VAL A 56 -3.40 2.81 0.98
C VAL A 56 -3.85 3.81 2.05
N PRO A 57 -4.80 3.44 2.93
CA PRO A 57 -5.40 4.39 3.87
C PRO A 57 -4.44 4.76 5.00
N ARG A 58 -4.29 6.06 5.26
CA ARG A 58 -3.54 6.61 6.40
C ARG A 58 -4.15 6.21 7.74
N GLY A 59 -3.29 6.09 8.76
CA GLY A 59 -3.69 5.68 10.10
C GLY A 59 -4.21 4.25 10.18
N ARG A 60 -3.93 3.38 9.20
CA ARG A 60 -4.38 1.98 9.16
C ARG A 60 -3.23 1.00 8.98
N ILE A 61 -3.53 -0.26 9.34
CA ILE A 61 -2.67 -1.41 9.07
C ILE A 61 -3.05 -2.01 7.71
N VAL A 62 -2.06 -2.29 6.87
CA VAL A 62 -2.17 -2.94 5.57
C VAL A 62 -1.32 -4.21 5.56
N GLU A 63 -1.84 -5.29 4.97
CA GLU A 63 -1.04 -6.51 4.72
C GLU A 63 -0.87 -6.70 3.21
N ILE A 64 0.37 -6.80 2.75
CA ILE A 64 0.73 -7.14 1.38
C ILE A 64 1.36 -8.52 1.39
N TYR A 65 0.70 -9.52 0.80
CA TYR A 65 1.17 -10.90 0.86
C TYR A 65 1.15 -11.60 -0.49
N GLY A 66 1.95 -12.64 -0.63
CA GLY A 66 2.16 -13.30 -1.91
C GLY A 66 3.31 -14.29 -1.87
N HIS A 67 3.60 -14.89 -3.02
CA HIS A 67 4.77 -15.75 -3.18
C HIS A 67 6.06 -14.93 -3.20
N GLU A 68 7.20 -15.60 -3.11
CA GLU A 68 8.50 -14.98 -3.37
C GLU A 68 8.58 -14.48 -4.83
N GLY A 69 9.26 -13.35 -5.04
CA GLY A 69 9.38 -12.75 -6.37
C GLY A 69 8.07 -12.25 -7.00
N SER A 70 6.98 -12.14 -6.24
CA SER A 70 5.70 -11.69 -6.78
C SER A 70 5.56 -10.17 -6.92
N GLY A 71 6.50 -9.38 -6.38
CA GLY A 71 6.46 -7.91 -6.42
C GLY A 71 6.00 -7.22 -5.13
N LYS A 72 5.92 -7.93 -3.99
CA LYS A 72 5.50 -7.37 -2.69
C LYS A 72 6.38 -6.20 -2.24
N THR A 73 7.69 -6.42 -2.22
CA THR A 73 8.68 -5.42 -1.80
C THR A 73 8.69 -4.25 -2.79
N THR A 74 8.64 -4.51 -4.10
CA THR A 74 8.49 -3.47 -5.13
C THR A 74 7.27 -2.58 -4.88
N LEU A 75 6.08 -3.17 -4.70
CA LEU A 75 4.86 -2.41 -4.40
C LEU A 75 5.00 -1.58 -3.10
N THR A 76 5.67 -2.15 -2.11
CA THR A 76 5.89 -1.47 -0.82
C THR A 76 6.86 -0.29 -0.97
N LEU A 77 7.93 -0.45 -1.75
CA LEU A 77 8.87 0.63 -2.07
C LEU A 77 8.18 1.76 -2.85
N HIS A 78 7.27 1.46 -3.77
CA HIS A 78 6.48 2.50 -4.44
C HIS A 78 5.60 3.28 -3.46
N VAL A 79 4.89 2.60 -2.56
CA VAL A 79 4.08 3.29 -1.53
C VAL A 79 4.97 4.20 -0.66
N VAL A 80 6.19 3.77 -0.34
CA VAL A 80 7.15 4.60 0.40
C VAL A 80 7.61 5.81 -0.42
N ALA A 81 7.97 5.61 -1.69
CA ALA A 81 8.36 6.70 -2.59
C ALA A 81 7.23 7.74 -2.71
N GLU A 82 5.99 7.30 -2.90
CA GLU A 82 4.82 8.19 -2.94
C GLU A 82 4.59 8.91 -1.61
N ALA A 83 4.79 8.24 -0.46
CA ALA A 83 4.72 8.90 0.84
C ALA A 83 5.76 10.01 0.99
N GLN A 84 7.00 9.78 0.54
CA GLN A 84 8.08 10.75 0.57
C GLN A 84 7.83 11.94 -0.35
N LYS A 85 7.31 11.70 -1.56
CA LYS A 85 6.89 12.77 -2.49
C LYS A 85 5.85 13.70 -1.89
N MET A 86 4.94 13.16 -1.09
CA MET A 86 3.97 13.95 -0.31
C MET A 86 4.59 14.68 0.90
N GLY A 87 5.93 14.71 1.02
CA GLY A 87 6.66 15.31 2.15
C GLY A 87 6.64 14.47 3.44
N GLY A 88 6.21 13.21 3.36
CA GLY A 88 6.10 12.32 4.51
C GLY A 88 7.41 11.60 4.85
N VAL A 89 7.51 11.11 6.09
CA VAL A 89 8.67 10.34 6.57
C VAL A 89 8.36 8.85 6.57
N ALA A 90 9.30 8.05 6.05
CA ALA A 90 9.18 6.60 5.96
C ALA A 90 10.18 5.88 6.86
N ALA A 91 9.78 4.71 7.36
CA ALA A 91 10.66 3.80 8.08
C ALA A 91 10.49 2.34 7.61
N PHE A 92 11.60 1.63 7.52
CA PHE A 92 11.67 0.20 7.26
C PHE A 92 12.19 -0.55 8.48
N ILE A 93 11.41 -1.55 8.90
CA ILE A 93 11.83 -2.61 9.81
C ILE A 93 12.16 -3.80 8.93
N ASP A 94 13.43 -3.88 8.53
CA ASP A 94 13.98 -4.88 7.61
C ASP A 94 14.45 -6.09 8.41
N VAL A 95 13.55 -7.07 8.55
CA VAL A 95 13.79 -8.34 9.23
C VAL A 95 14.34 -9.38 8.25
N GLU A 96 14.03 -9.25 6.96
CA GLU A 96 14.59 -10.13 5.92
C GLU A 96 16.05 -9.77 5.54
N HIS A 97 16.55 -8.61 5.96
CA HIS A 97 17.87 -8.07 5.58
C HIS A 97 18.07 -8.02 4.06
N ALA A 98 17.00 -7.75 3.32
CA ALA A 98 16.90 -8.00 1.88
C ALA A 98 16.63 -6.74 1.04
N ILE A 99 16.57 -5.56 1.67
CA ILE A 99 16.37 -4.31 0.94
C ILE A 99 17.64 -3.99 0.13
N ASP A 100 17.50 -3.90 -1.19
CA ASP A 100 18.51 -3.38 -2.10
C ASP A 100 18.37 -1.84 -2.21
N PRO A 101 19.31 -1.05 -1.68
CA PRO A 101 19.23 0.41 -1.73
C PRO A 101 19.28 0.97 -3.16
N LEU A 102 19.99 0.31 -4.08
CA LEU A 102 20.09 0.79 -5.47
C LEU A 102 18.74 0.65 -6.16
N TYR A 103 18.10 -0.52 -6.02
CA TYR A 103 16.78 -0.74 -6.58
C TYR A 103 15.72 0.18 -5.95
N ALA A 104 15.79 0.42 -4.64
CA ALA A 104 14.90 1.36 -3.96
C ALA A 104 15.05 2.81 -4.49
N ARG A 105 16.28 3.27 -4.70
CA ARG A 105 16.55 4.59 -5.31
C ARG A 105 16.00 4.68 -6.73
N ASN A 106 16.18 3.65 -7.55
CA ASN A 106 15.63 3.61 -8.91
C ASN A 106 14.10 3.67 -8.95
N ILE A 107 13.42 3.16 -7.91
CA ILE A 107 11.96 3.29 -7.75
C ILE A 107 11.55 4.73 -7.38
N GLY A 108 12.48 5.54 -6.88
CA GLY A 108 12.26 6.89 -6.39
C GLY A 108 12.18 7.02 -4.87
N VAL A 109 12.65 6.02 -4.12
CA VAL A 109 12.78 6.13 -2.66
C VAL A 109 14.01 6.97 -2.33
N ASP A 110 13.82 8.04 -1.56
CA ASP A 110 14.92 8.79 -0.98
C ASP A 110 15.51 8.01 0.20
N MET A 111 16.48 7.16 -0.10
CA MET A 111 17.13 6.29 0.89
C MET A 111 17.95 7.07 1.93
N ASP A 112 18.26 8.35 1.72
CA ASP A 112 19.02 9.16 2.68
C ASP A 112 18.12 9.68 3.82
N SER A 113 16.81 9.79 3.58
CA SER A 113 15.82 10.19 4.60
C SER A 113 15.04 9.03 5.22
N VAL A 114 15.07 7.84 4.62
CA VAL A 114 14.41 6.64 5.18
C VAL A 114 15.09 6.19 6.46
N LEU A 115 14.30 5.95 7.51
CA LEU A 115 14.79 5.30 8.73
C LEU A 115 14.81 3.78 8.53
N ILE A 116 15.98 3.14 8.64
CA ILE A 116 16.11 1.69 8.53
C ILE A 116 16.47 1.11 9.89
N SER A 117 15.75 0.08 10.31
CA SER A 117 16.04 -0.72 11.49
C SER A 117 16.13 -2.19 11.09
N GLN A 118 17.19 -2.84 11.54
CA GLN A 118 17.45 -4.27 11.33
C GLN A 118 17.47 -4.98 12.70
N PRO A 119 16.29 -5.35 13.22
CA PRO A 119 16.16 -5.92 14.56
C PRO A 119 16.56 -7.40 14.60
N ASP A 120 17.07 -7.84 15.75
CA ASP A 120 17.47 -9.22 16.00
C ASP A 120 16.26 -10.11 16.34
N THR A 121 15.19 -9.55 16.91
CA THR A 121 14.03 -10.32 17.41
C THR A 121 12.70 -9.72 16.97
N ALA A 122 11.65 -10.55 16.95
CA ALA A 122 10.29 -10.13 16.63
C ALA A 122 9.74 -9.12 17.63
N GLU A 123 10.03 -9.30 18.92
CA GLU A 123 9.67 -8.36 19.98
C GLU A 123 10.27 -6.97 19.70
N GLN A 124 11.59 -6.92 19.46
CA GLN A 124 12.30 -5.70 19.16
C GLN A 124 11.77 -5.02 17.90
N ALA A 125 11.54 -5.77 16.82
CA ALA A 125 10.98 -5.25 15.58
C ALA A 125 9.65 -4.52 15.81
N LEU A 126 8.74 -5.14 16.56
CA LEU A 126 7.42 -4.60 16.83
C LEU A 126 7.44 -3.44 17.85
N GLU A 127 8.38 -3.43 18.79
CA GLU A 127 8.59 -2.33 19.74
C GLU A 127 9.19 -1.08 19.08
N ILE A 128 10.13 -1.26 18.14
CA ILE A 128 10.67 -0.17 17.33
C ILE A 128 9.55 0.42 16.47
N ALA A 129 8.77 -0.42 15.78
CA ALA A 129 7.62 0.04 15.02
C ALA A 129 6.62 0.82 15.91
N GLU A 130 6.27 0.30 17.09
CA GLU A 130 5.37 0.98 18.03
C GLU A 130 5.91 2.35 18.45
N THR A 131 7.22 2.44 18.73
CA THR A 131 7.89 3.68 19.16
C THR A 131 7.88 4.73 18.05
N LEU A 132 8.23 4.33 16.83
CA LEU A 132 8.22 5.19 15.65
C LEU A 132 6.82 5.74 15.37
N ILE A 133 5.79 4.89 15.39
CA ILE A 133 4.38 5.31 15.19
C ILE A 133 3.93 6.26 16.29
N ARG A 134 4.30 6.00 17.55
CA ARG A 134 3.92 6.83 18.70
C ARG A 134 4.56 8.21 18.68
N SER A 135 5.69 8.39 17.98
CA SER A 135 6.31 9.71 17.82
C SER A 135 5.41 10.70 17.09
N GLY A 136 4.50 10.21 16.24
CA GLY A 136 3.65 11.03 15.38
C GLY A 136 4.39 11.72 14.23
N ALA A 137 5.68 11.43 14.04
CA ALA A 137 6.51 12.04 13.01
C ALA A 137 6.73 11.14 11.78
N ILE A 138 6.13 9.93 11.76
CA ILE A 138 6.31 8.95 10.68
C ILE A 138 4.98 8.74 9.97
N ASP A 139 4.99 8.84 8.64
CA ASP A 139 3.82 8.69 7.78
C ASP A 139 3.60 7.24 7.35
N VAL A 140 4.68 6.50 7.11
CA VAL A 140 4.61 5.09 6.73
C VAL A 140 5.70 4.27 7.43
N VAL A 141 5.29 3.13 8.01
CA VAL A 141 6.19 2.12 8.57
C VAL A 141 5.98 0.81 7.84
N VAL A 142 7.05 0.26 7.29
CA VAL A 142 7.05 -1.06 6.64
C VAL A 142 7.70 -2.07 7.57
N VAL A 143 7.08 -3.23 7.73
CA VAL A 143 7.67 -4.40 8.39
C VAL A 143 7.84 -5.49 7.35
N ASP A 144 9.08 -5.69 6.88
CA ASP A 144 9.45 -6.65 5.84
C ASP A 144 10.36 -7.76 6.43
N SER A 145 9.85 -8.95 6.78
CA SER A 145 8.47 -9.43 6.68
C SER A 145 8.00 -10.15 7.94
N VAL A 146 6.69 -10.34 8.06
CA VAL A 146 6.10 -11.13 9.15
C VAL A 146 6.59 -12.58 9.16
N ALA A 147 6.96 -13.12 7.99
CA ALA A 147 7.46 -14.49 7.88
C ALA A 147 8.86 -14.66 8.49
N ALA A 148 9.64 -13.58 8.57
CA ALA A 148 10.99 -13.57 9.14
C ALA A 148 11.02 -13.17 10.62
N LEU A 149 9.91 -12.70 11.19
CA LEU A 149 9.82 -12.37 12.61
C LEU A 149 10.01 -13.63 13.49
N ALA A 150 11.18 -13.77 14.08
CA ALA A 150 11.51 -14.83 15.03
C ALA A 150 11.45 -14.30 16.48
N PRO A 151 10.60 -14.85 17.36
CA PRO A 151 10.58 -14.48 18.78
C PRO A 151 11.93 -14.75 19.45
N SER A 152 12.31 -13.94 20.45
CA SER A 152 13.60 -14.10 21.14
C SER A 152 13.79 -15.50 21.71
N VAL A 153 12.73 -16.10 22.26
CA VAL A 153 12.77 -17.47 22.82
C VAL A 153 13.03 -18.55 21.76
N GLU A 154 12.71 -18.29 20.49
CA GLU A 154 12.99 -19.21 19.38
C GLU A 154 14.44 -19.05 18.89
N ILE A 155 14.98 -17.83 18.94
CA ILE A 155 16.38 -17.53 18.57
C ILE A 155 17.36 -18.06 19.62
N GLU A 156 17.02 -17.91 20.90
CA GLU A 156 17.83 -18.40 22.03
C GLU A 156 17.70 -19.91 22.27
N GLY A 157 16.64 -20.53 21.74
CA GLY A 157 16.36 -21.96 21.87
C GLY A 157 17.23 -22.83 20.96
N GLU A 158 17.23 -24.13 21.22
CA GLU A 158 17.88 -25.09 20.32
C GLU A 158 16.99 -25.39 19.10
N MET A 159 17.58 -25.76 17.96
CA MET A 159 16.83 -26.05 16.72
C MET A 159 15.74 -27.14 16.85
N GLY A 160 15.81 -27.97 17.90
CA GLY A 160 14.84 -29.03 18.18
C GLY A 160 13.70 -28.60 19.12
N ASP A 161 13.75 -27.40 19.69
CA ASP A 161 12.80 -26.96 20.71
C ASP A 161 11.43 -26.62 20.11
N ALA A 162 10.37 -27.08 20.79
CA ALA A 162 9.01 -26.88 20.33
C ALA A 162 8.43 -25.55 20.86
N HIS A 163 8.53 -24.49 20.06
CA HIS A 163 7.95 -23.18 20.39
C HIS A 163 6.60 -22.96 19.71
N VAL A 164 5.58 -23.74 20.11
CA VAL A 164 4.27 -23.69 19.45
C VAL A 164 3.53 -22.39 19.76
N GLY A 165 3.25 -21.61 18.71
CA GLY A 165 2.31 -20.49 18.78
C GLY A 165 2.83 -19.23 19.49
N VAL A 166 4.14 -19.10 19.67
CA VAL A 166 4.76 -17.91 20.28
C VAL A 166 4.53 -16.66 19.42
N LEU A 167 4.94 -16.71 18.15
CA LEU A 167 4.77 -15.59 17.21
C LEU A 167 3.29 -15.15 17.05
N PRO A 168 2.30 -16.04 16.84
CA PRO A 168 0.89 -15.65 16.81
C PRO A 168 0.39 -14.90 18.06
N ARG A 169 0.86 -15.29 19.25
CA ARG A 169 0.50 -14.62 20.52
C ARG A 169 1.16 -13.24 20.60
N LEU A 170 2.43 -13.13 20.21
CA LEU A 170 3.14 -11.86 20.15
C LEU A 170 2.45 -10.89 19.18
N MET A 171 2.19 -11.33 17.94
CA MET A 171 1.49 -10.54 16.92
C MET A 171 0.12 -10.07 17.42
N SER A 172 -0.65 -10.95 18.08
CA SER A 172 -1.95 -10.57 18.66
C SER A 172 -1.84 -9.48 19.71
N LYS A 173 -0.77 -9.50 20.54
CA LYS A 173 -0.52 -8.47 21.55
C LYS A 173 -0.07 -7.16 20.90
N ALA A 174 0.87 -7.23 19.96
CA ALA A 174 1.42 -6.06 19.26
C ALA A 174 0.35 -5.36 18.43
N LEU A 175 -0.39 -6.07 17.58
CA LEU A 175 -1.41 -5.49 16.70
C LEU A 175 -2.55 -4.80 17.47
N ARG A 176 -2.90 -5.28 18.66
CA ARG A 176 -3.86 -4.58 19.54
C ARG A 176 -3.35 -3.22 19.99
N LYS A 177 -2.06 -3.09 20.29
CA LYS A 177 -1.45 -1.80 20.61
C LYS A 177 -1.31 -0.92 19.37
N LEU A 178 -0.73 -1.47 18.30
CA LEU A 178 -0.47 -0.78 17.04
C LEU A 178 -1.75 -0.16 16.46
N SER A 179 -2.84 -0.92 16.38
CA SER A 179 -4.12 -0.41 15.83
C SER A 179 -4.59 0.89 16.49
N GLY A 180 -4.38 1.03 17.80
CA GLY A 180 -4.75 2.24 18.53
C GLY A 180 -3.80 3.41 18.28
N VAL A 181 -2.49 3.17 18.20
CA VAL A 181 -1.50 4.24 17.98
C VAL A 181 -1.47 4.70 16.53
N THR A 182 -1.58 3.77 15.57
CA THR A 182 -1.63 4.02 14.13
C THR A 182 -2.76 4.99 13.78
N ASN A 183 -3.97 4.76 14.30
CA ASN A 183 -5.11 5.66 14.04
C ASN A 183 -4.88 7.09 14.59
N ARG A 184 -4.24 7.23 15.76
CA ARG A 184 -4.01 8.55 16.38
C ARG A 184 -2.86 9.34 15.76
N SER A 185 -1.88 8.65 15.19
CA SER A 185 -0.68 9.24 14.56
C SER A 185 -0.85 9.47 13.07
N ASN A 186 -1.94 8.97 12.48
CA ASN A 186 -2.16 8.93 11.03
C ASN A 186 -1.08 8.15 10.24
N THR A 187 -0.23 7.38 10.92
CA THR A 187 0.82 6.55 10.28
C THR A 187 0.22 5.31 9.61
N THR A 188 0.52 5.06 8.35
CA THR A 188 0.22 3.78 7.68
C THR A 188 1.23 2.73 8.09
N VAL A 189 0.78 1.53 8.48
CA VAL A 189 1.68 0.41 8.78
C VAL A 189 1.47 -0.70 7.78
N ILE A 190 2.51 -1.03 7.02
CA ILE A 190 2.49 -2.07 6.00
C ILE A 190 3.26 -3.27 6.52
N PHE A 191 2.58 -4.41 6.63
CA PHE A 191 3.22 -5.70 6.84
C PHE A 191 3.33 -6.43 5.51
N THR A 192 4.53 -6.77 5.10
CA THR A 192 4.70 -7.75 4.02
C THR A 192 4.60 -9.16 4.63
N ASN A 193 4.09 -10.11 3.85
CA ASN A 193 3.97 -11.48 4.31
C ASN A 193 4.12 -12.48 3.16
N GLN A 194 4.41 -13.73 3.51
CA GLN A 194 4.58 -14.80 2.55
C GLN A 194 3.38 -15.75 2.58
N ILE A 195 3.09 -16.38 1.44
CA ILE A 195 2.14 -17.49 1.39
C ILE A 195 2.82 -18.76 1.91
N ARG A 196 2.10 -19.50 2.75
CA ARG A 196 2.42 -20.85 3.24
C ARG A 196 1.22 -21.76 3.00
N GLN A 197 1.42 -23.06 3.08
CA GLN A 197 0.33 -24.04 2.99
C GLN A 197 0.05 -24.67 4.35
N LYS A 198 -1.23 -24.83 4.70
CA LYS A 198 -1.65 -25.62 5.86
C LYS A 198 -1.60 -27.10 5.50
N ILE A 199 -0.80 -27.86 6.25
CA ILE A 199 -0.75 -29.31 6.13
C ILE A 199 -2.09 -29.90 6.58
N GLY A 200 -2.60 -30.89 5.83
CA GLY A 200 -3.81 -31.65 6.19
C GLY A 200 -5.14 -31.07 5.69
N VAL A 201 -5.14 -30.01 4.88
CA VAL A 201 -6.36 -29.49 4.23
C VAL A 201 -6.63 -30.28 2.95
N MET A 202 -7.66 -31.13 2.96
CA MET A 202 -8.08 -31.94 1.80
C MET A 202 -9.14 -31.25 0.91
N PHE A 203 -9.82 -30.21 1.41
CA PHE A 203 -10.85 -29.46 0.70
C PHE A 203 -10.72 -27.95 0.96
N GLY A 204 -10.89 -27.12 -0.07
CA GLY A 204 -10.79 -25.66 0.00
C GLY A 204 -9.39 -25.12 -0.32
N ASN A 205 -9.15 -23.83 -0.01
CA ASN A 205 -7.84 -23.20 -0.23
C ASN A 205 -6.89 -23.53 0.95
N PRO A 206 -5.77 -24.25 0.73
CA PRO A 206 -4.81 -24.56 1.78
C PRO A 206 -3.90 -23.38 2.15
N GLU A 207 -3.91 -22.29 1.39
CA GLU A 207 -3.03 -21.15 1.60
C GLU A 207 -3.32 -20.41 2.91
N THR A 208 -2.25 -20.03 3.60
CA THR A 208 -2.26 -19.24 4.82
C THR A 208 -1.08 -18.27 4.84
N THR A 209 -1.09 -17.34 5.78
CA THR A 209 0.02 -16.42 6.03
C THR A 209 0.59 -16.67 7.44
N PRO A 210 1.93 -16.55 7.63
CA PRO A 210 2.59 -16.53 8.94
C PRO A 210 2.07 -15.44 9.89
N GLY A 211 2.40 -15.57 11.18
CA GLY A 211 2.00 -14.60 12.22
C GLY A 211 0.61 -14.82 12.83
N GLY A 212 -0.07 -15.93 12.49
CA GLY A 212 -1.40 -16.25 12.99
C GLY A 212 -2.52 -15.46 12.32
N LEU A 213 -3.70 -15.41 12.94
CA LEU A 213 -4.88 -14.76 12.35
C LEU A 213 -5.03 -13.28 12.69
N ALA A 214 -4.31 -12.78 13.70
CA ALA A 214 -4.49 -11.42 14.21
C ALA A 214 -4.32 -10.36 13.12
N LEU A 215 -3.27 -10.47 12.30
CA LEU A 215 -3.02 -9.53 11.19
C LEU A 215 -4.19 -9.48 10.21
N LYS A 216 -4.78 -10.64 9.88
CA LYS A 216 -5.96 -10.71 8.99
C LYS A 216 -7.16 -9.94 9.52
N PHE A 217 -7.34 -9.85 10.84
CA PHE A 217 -8.45 -9.12 11.45
C PHE A 217 -8.15 -7.62 11.61
N HIS A 218 -6.92 -7.29 12.03
CA HIS A 218 -6.46 -5.94 12.31
C HIS A 218 -6.18 -5.13 11.03
N ALA A 219 -5.69 -5.77 9.96
CA ALA A 219 -5.50 -5.10 8.67
C ALA A 219 -6.82 -4.53 8.14
N SER A 220 -6.81 -3.27 7.73
CA SER A 220 -7.94 -2.62 7.06
C SER A 220 -7.97 -2.98 5.58
N VAL A 221 -6.80 -3.07 4.96
CA VAL A 221 -6.62 -3.51 3.58
C VAL A 221 -5.70 -4.73 3.57
N ARG A 222 -6.04 -5.72 2.73
CA ARG A 222 -5.17 -6.86 2.46
C ARG A 222 -5.05 -7.04 0.96
N LEU A 223 -3.81 -7.04 0.48
CA LEU A 223 -3.45 -7.16 -0.93
C LEU A 223 -2.74 -8.49 -1.17
N GLU A 224 -3.31 -9.29 -2.06
CA GLU A 224 -2.66 -10.52 -2.55
C GLU A 224 -1.95 -10.21 -3.86
N VAL A 225 -0.63 -10.35 -3.87
CA VAL A 225 0.22 -10.05 -5.02
C VAL A 225 0.72 -11.35 -5.65
N ARG A 226 0.42 -11.56 -6.94
CA ARG A 226 0.85 -12.72 -7.72
C ARG A 226 1.49 -12.29 -9.03
N ARG A 227 2.58 -12.95 -9.41
CA ARG A 227 3.10 -12.88 -10.78
C ARG A 227 2.12 -13.57 -11.73
N ALA A 228 1.68 -12.86 -12.77
CA ALA A 228 0.78 -13.38 -13.80
C ALA A 228 1.57 -13.95 -14.98
N GLU A 229 2.33 -13.11 -15.68
CA GLU A 229 3.12 -13.48 -16.84
C GLU A 229 4.47 -12.74 -16.88
N ALA A 230 5.42 -13.30 -17.63
CA ALA A 230 6.72 -12.66 -17.85
C ALA A 230 6.62 -11.75 -19.07
N LEU A 231 7.08 -10.51 -18.95
CA LEU A 231 7.17 -9.55 -20.05
C LEU A 231 8.42 -9.85 -20.86
N LYS A 232 8.30 -9.86 -22.18
CA LYS A 232 9.41 -10.15 -23.08
C LYS A 232 9.54 -9.12 -24.18
N ASP A 233 10.77 -8.71 -24.44
CA ASP A 233 11.14 -7.91 -25.59
C ASP A 233 12.34 -8.55 -26.29
N GLY A 234 12.29 -8.71 -27.61
CA GLY A 234 13.35 -9.37 -28.39
C GLY A 234 13.68 -10.82 -27.99
N GLY A 235 12.88 -11.47 -27.13
CA GLY A 235 13.13 -12.80 -26.58
C GLY A 235 13.74 -12.80 -25.17
N GLU A 236 14.18 -11.65 -24.66
CA GLU A 236 14.66 -11.47 -23.29
C GLU A 236 13.52 -11.12 -22.34
N THR A 237 13.60 -11.58 -21.08
CA THR A 237 12.59 -11.24 -20.07
C THR A 237 12.93 -9.89 -19.46
N THR A 238 12.09 -8.89 -19.70
CA THR A 238 12.31 -7.49 -19.28
C THR A 238 11.56 -7.10 -18.01
N GLY A 239 10.59 -7.91 -17.59
CA GLY A 239 9.79 -7.65 -16.40
C GLY A 239 8.73 -8.70 -16.16
N ASN A 240 7.76 -8.38 -15.31
CA ASN A 240 6.61 -9.24 -15.01
C ASN A 240 5.32 -8.45 -15.00
N ARG A 241 4.27 -9.03 -15.61
CA ARG A 241 2.89 -8.64 -15.32
C ARG A 241 2.53 -9.15 -13.94
N VAL A 242 2.10 -8.26 -13.07
CA VAL A 242 1.71 -8.57 -11.69
C VAL A 242 0.24 -8.32 -11.51
N ARG A 243 -0.45 -9.28 -10.89
CA ARG A 243 -1.85 -9.17 -10.49
C ARG A 243 -1.92 -8.90 -8.99
N VAL A 244 -2.64 -7.84 -8.62
CA VAL A 244 -2.95 -7.52 -7.23
C VAL A 244 -4.44 -7.68 -7.00
N LYS A 245 -4.81 -8.49 -6.03
CA LYS A 245 -6.21 -8.69 -5.60
C LYS A 245 -6.44 -8.05 -4.23
N VAL A 246 -7.46 -7.21 -4.13
CA VAL A 246 -7.88 -6.60 -2.87
C VAL A 246 -8.76 -7.59 -2.11
N VAL A 247 -8.15 -8.51 -1.36
CA VAL A 247 -8.90 -9.58 -0.66
C VAL A 247 -9.63 -9.10 0.59
N LYS A 248 -9.28 -7.91 1.09
CA LYS A 248 -9.99 -7.23 2.17
C LYS A 248 -9.85 -5.72 1.98
N ASN A 249 -10.95 -5.01 2.15
CA ASN A 249 -11.00 -3.56 2.15
C ASN A 249 -12.07 -3.11 3.15
N LYS A 250 -11.68 -2.28 4.13
CA LYS A 250 -12.58 -1.69 5.13
C LYS A 250 -12.94 -0.23 4.82
N VAL A 251 -12.36 0.35 3.78
CA VAL A 251 -12.54 1.76 3.42
C VAL A 251 -13.28 1.93 2.09
N ALA A 252 -13.31 0.89 1.26
CA ALA A 252 -14.14 0.80 0.06
C ALA A 252 -14.55 -0.66 -0.23
N PRO A 253 -15.34 -0.93 -1.28
CA PRO A 253 -15.70 -2.30 -1.65
C PRO A 253 -14.47 -3.21 -1.90
N PRO A 254 -14.43 -4.43 -1.33
CA PRO A 254 -13.36 -5.39 -1.56
C PRO A 254 -13.55 -6.22 -2.83
N PHE A 255 -12.60 -7.12 -3.10
CA PHE A 255 -12.59 -8.14 -4.16
C PHE A 255 -12.40 -7.62 -5.59
N THR A 256 -11.94 -6.39 -5.72
CA THR A 256 -11.36 -5.86 -6.95
C THR A 256 -10.00 -6.51 -7.23
N GLN A 257 -9.63 -6.51 -8.50
CA GLN A 257 -8.32 -6.98 -8.96
C GLN A 257 -7.80 -6.03 -10.03
N VAL A 258 -6.50 -5.86 -10.06
CA VAL A 258 -5.81 -5.03 -11.03
C VAL A 258 -4.57 -5.76 -11.52
N GLU A 259 -4.14 -5.40 -12.72
CA GLU A 259 -2.88 -5.88 -13.26
C GLU A 259 -2.08 -4.72 -13.80
N PHE A 260 -0.78 -4.72 -13.49
CA PHE A 260 0.16 -3.75 -13.99
C PHE A 260 1.52 -4.41 -14.22
N ASP A 261 2.36 -3.72 -14.98
CA ASP A 261 3.68 -4.20 -15.36
C ASP A 261 4.71 -3.74 -14.32
N ILE A 262 5.60 -4.65 -13.93
CA ILE A 262 6.81 -4.34 -13.16
C ILE A 262 8.02 -4.58 -14.06
N ASP A 263 8.69 -3.50 -14.43
CA ASP A 263 9.91 -3.51 -15.23
C ASP A 263 11.12 -3.75 -14.31
N PHE A 264 12.02 -4.64 -14.71
CA PHE A 264 13.21 -4.94 -13.91
C PHE A 264 14.11 -3.71 -13.77
N GLY A 265 14.59 -3.46 -12.55
CA GLY A 265 15.42 -2.30 -12.23
C GLY A 265 14.69 -0.95 -12.18
N LYS A 266 13.43 -0.87 -12.61
CA LYS A 266 12.64 0.38 -12.65
C LYS A 266 11.40 0.36 -11.74
N GLY A 267 10.83 -0.82 -11.47
CA GLY A 267 9.62 -0.94 -10.64
C GLY A 267 8.32 -0.94 -11.46
N ILE A 268 7.22 -0.49 -10.85
CA ILE A 268 5.90 -0.41 -11.48
C ILE A 268 5.95 0.60 -12.63
N SER A 269 5.56 0.14 -13.82
CA SER A 269 5.43 0.98 -15.00
C SER A 269 4.17 1.87 -14.90
N LYS A 270 4.30 3.04 -14.25
CA LYS A 270 3.21 4.01 -14.06
C LYS A 270 2.50 4.39 -15.35
N VAL A 271 3.28 4.71 -16.40
CA VAL A 271 2.74 5.11 -17.71
C VAL A 271 2.03 3.94 -18.41
N GLY A 272 2.59 2.74 -18.29
CA GLY A 272 1.95 1.53 -18.82
C GLY A 272 0.61 1.23 -18.13
N ASP A 273 0.54 1.42 -16.81
CA ASP A 273 -0.69 1.28 -16.02
C ASP A 273 -1.73 2.36 -16.40
N LEU A 274 -1.28 3.60 -16.58
CA LEU A 274 -2.12 4.71 -17.06
C LEU A 274 -2.77 4.41 -18.42
N ILE A 275 -2.00 3.86 -19.36
CA ILE A 275 -2.53 3.46 -20.67
C ILE A 275 -3.56 2.34 -20.52
N ASP A 276 -3.26 1.30 -19.74
CA ASP A 276 -4.16 0.17 -19.54
C ASP A 276 -5.50 0.64 -18.92
N VAL A 277 -5.44 1.45 -17.87
CA VAL A 277 -6.64 2.04 -17.25
C VAL A 277 -7.37 2.97 -18.21
N GLY A 278 -6.65 3.80 -18.96
CA GLY A 278 -7.24 4.69 -19.95
C GLY A 278 -7.99 3.94 -21.05
N VAL A 279 -7.49 2.77 -21.47
CA VAL A 279 -8.17 1.90 -22.43
C VAL A 279 -9.42 1.27 -21.81
N ASP A 280 -9.31 0.74 -20.59
CA ASP A 280 -10.43 0.12 -19.88
C ASP A 280 -11.57 1.11 -19.59
N LYS A 281 -11.25 2.41 -19.46
CA LYS A 281 -12.20 3.50 -19.26
C LYS A 281 -12.62 4.21 -20.55
N GLU A 282 -12.21 3.70 -21.71
CA GLU A 282 -12.52 4.26 -23.03
C GLU A 282 -12.03 5.71 -23.25
N ILE A 283 -11.11 6.20 -22.40
CA ILE A 283 -10.44 7.51 -22.52
C ILE A 283 -9.31 7.43 -23.57
N VAL A 284 -8.56 6.32 -23.56
CA VAL A 284 -7.57 5.99 -24.57
C VAL A 284 -8.19 5.00 -25.56
N ARG A 285 -8.36 5.41 -26.82
CA ARG A 285 -8.95 4.56 -27.85
C ARG A 285 -7.90 3.65 -28.47
N LYS A 286 -8.19 2.35 -28.53
CA LYS A 286 -7.38 1.34 -29.23
C LYS A 286 -8.01 0.95 -30.57
N SER A 287 -7.30 1.11 -31.67
CA SER A 287 -7.73 0.68 -33.01
C SER A 287 -6.68 -0.24 -33.63
N GLY A 288 -6.93 -1.54 -33.61
CA GLY A 288 -5.94 -2.56 -33.94
C GLY A 288 -4.75 -2.47 -32.99
N ALA A 289 -3.56 -2.24 -33.53
CA ALA A 289 -2.33 -2.03 -32.76
C ALA A 289 -2.11 -0.57 -32.33
N TRP A 290 -2.93 0.38 -32.78
CA TRP A 290 -2.70 1.81 -32.53
C TRP A 290 -3.48 2.35 -31.33
N PHE A 291 -2.84 3.21 -30.54
CA PHE A 291 -3.41 3.91 -29.39
C PHE A 291 -3.60 5.40 -29.71
N TYR A 292 -4.71 5.97 -29.25
CA TYR A 292 -5.11 7.36 -29.49
C TYR A 292 -5.68 7.99 -28.21
N TYR A 293 -5.42 9.28 -28.02
CA TYR A 293 -6.10 10.13 -27.04
C TYR A 293 -6.82 11.26 -27.80
N GLY A 294 -8.15 11.25 -27.81
CA GLY A 294 -8.92 12.07 -28.74
C GLY A 294 -8.53 11.79 -30.20
N GLU A 295 -8.07 12.83 -30.91
CA GLU A 295 -7.52 12.72 -32.27
C GLU A 295 -6.00 12.45 -32.30
N GLN A 296 -5.31 12.64 -31.18
CA GLN A 296 -3.87 12.50 -31.09
C GLN A 296 -3.46 11.03 -31.08
N ARG A 297 -2.45 10.71 -31.88
CA ARG A 297 -1.91 9.35 -31.99
C ARG A 297 -0.77 9.17 -30.99
N LEU A 298 -0.94 8.24 -30.05
CA LEU A 298 0.06 7.96 -29.02
C LEU A 298 1.15 7.01 -29.54
N GLY A 299 0.79 6.00 -30.34
CA GLY A 299 1.79 5.07 -30.88
C GLY A 299 1.21 3.74 -31.37
N GLN A 300 2.03 2.98 -32.09
CA GLN A 300 1.71 1.61 -32.50
C GLN A 300 2.29 0.62 -31.49
N GLY A 301 1.43 -0.12 -30.80
CA GLY A 301 1.82 -0.98 -29.69
C GLY A 301 1.96 -0.20 -28.39
N LYS A 302 1.88 -0.91 -27.27
CA LYS A 302 1.89 -0.33 -25.92
C LYS A 302 3.22 0.39 -25.63
N GLU A 303 4.35 -0.21 -26.02
CA GLU A 303 5.67 0.36 -25.72
C GLU A 303 5.91 1.71 -26.40
N ASN A 304 5.52 1.85 -27.67
CA ASN A 304 5.62 3.15 -28.36
C ASN A 304 4.68 4.20 -27.76
N ALA A 305 3.49 3.80 -27.30
CA ALA A 305 2.59 4.70 -26.60
C ALA A 305 3.14 5.12 -25.22
N LYS A 306 3.84 4.21 -24.51
CA LYS A 306 4.56 4.55 -23.27
C LYS A 306 5.63 5.60 -23.52
N ASN A 307 6.51 5.35 -24.50
CA ASN A 307 7.60 6.29 -24.85
C ASN A 307 7.04 7.67 -25.23
N PHE A 308 5.97 7.70 -26.03
CA PHE A 308 5.30 8.95 -26.36
C PHE A 308 4.82 9.72 -25.12
N LEU A 309 4.17 9.06 -24.15
CA LEU A 309 3.68 9.70 -22.94
C LEU A 309 4.79 10.10 -21.96
N LEU A 310 5.94 9.42 -21.99
CA LEU A 310 7.14 9.83 -21.26
C LEU A 310 7.72 11.13 -21.83
N GLU A 311 7.71 11.28 -23.16
CA GLU A 311 8.17 12.49 -23.85
C GLU A 311 7.15 13.65 -23.78
N ASN A 312 5.86 13.36 -23.55
CA ASN A 312 4.76 14.33 -23.64
C ASN A 312 3.96 14.42 -22.33
N ASN A 313 4.53 15.07 -21.32
CA ASN A 313 3.95 15.17 -19.97
C ASN A 313 2.57 15.84 -19.93
N GLU A 314 2.32 16.86 -20.76
CA GLU A 314 1.01 17.54 -20.79
C GLU A 314 -0.13 16.57 -21.15
N VAL A 315 0.13 15.67 -22.11
CA VAL A 315 -0.84 14.65 -22.54
C VAL A 315 -1.01 13.61 -21.43
N ARG A 316 0.09 13.18 -20.81
CA ARG A 316 0.08 12.25 -19.67
C ARG A 316 -0.78 12.77 -18.52
N ILE A 317 -0.58 14.02 -18.12
CA ILE A 317 -1.34 14.69 -17.04
C ILE A 317 -2.81 14.80 -17.41
N SER A 318 -3.12 15.16 -18.66
CA SER A 318 -4.50 15.27 -19.15
C SER A 318 -5.24 13.93 -19.04
N ILE A 319 -4.60 12.83 -19.45
CA ILE A 319 -5.16 11.48 -19.33
C ILE A 319 -5.37 11.10 -17.86
N ASP A 320 -4.39 11.31 -16.99
CA ASP A 320 -4.50 11.00 -15.55
C ASP A 320 -5.65 11.79 -14.90
N LYS A 321 -5.74 13.09 -15.16
CA LYS A 321 -6.80 13.95 -14.65
C LYS A 321 -8.19 13.49 -15.12
N GLU A 322 -8.33 13.15 -16.40
CA GLU A 322 -9.59 12.67 -16.96
C GLU A 322 -10.01 11.32 -16.35
N ILE A 323 -9.06 10.39 -16.16
CA ILE A 323 -9.30 9.10 -15.48
C ILE A 323 -9.77 9.34 -14.05
N ARG A 324 -9.07 10.17 -13.29
CA ARG A 324 -9.40 10.50 -11.90
C ARG A 324 -10.78 11.17 -11.79
N SER A 325 -11.07 12.12 -12.68
CA SER A 325 -12.36 12.82 -12.75
C SER A 325 -13.52 11.87 -13.07
N ALA A 326 -13.34 10.95 -14.03
CA ALA A 326 -14.35 9.97 -14.40
C ALA A 326 -14.72 9.00 -13.26
N LEU A 327 -13.88 8.91 -12.23
CA LEU A 327 -14.03 7.99 -11.11
C LEU A 327 -14.36 8.69 -9.77
N ASN A 328 -14.62 10.00 -9.80
CA ASN A 328 -14.81 10.86 -8.62
C ASN A 328 -13.63 10.75 -7.63
N PHE A 329 -12.42 10.59 -8.17
CA PHE A 329 -11.18 10.55 -7.41
C PHE A 329 -10.45 11.88 -7.54
N GLY A 330 -10.15 12.55 -6.42
CA GLY A 330 -9.15 13.63 -6.41
C GLY A 330 -9.60 15.01 -6.89
N ASP A 331 -10.78 15.48 -6.47
CA ASP A 331 -11.02 16.94 -6.41
C ASP A 331 -10.26 17.50 -5.19
N GLU A 332 -8.94 17.65 -5.31
CA GLU A 332 -8.08 18.66 -4.64
C GLU A 332 -6.59 18.24 -4.76
N LYS A 333 -5.80 19.06 -5.48
CA LYS A 333 -4.32 19.12 -5.54
C LYS A 333 -3.57 18.10 -6.43
N VAL A 334 -3.61 18.28 -7.75
CA VAL A 334 -2.69 17.61 -8.71
C VAL A 334 -1.77 18.61 -9.45
N GLU A 335 -1.85 19.91 -9.13
CA GLU A 335 -1.15 20.94 -9.93
C GLU A 335 0.36 21.07 -9.67
N GLU A 336 0.93 20.49 -8.60
CA GLU A 336 2.36 20.63 -8.28
C GLU A 336 3.22 19.36 -8.53
N ASP A 337 2.68 18.15 -8.33
CA ASP A 337 3.48 16.90 -8.31
C ASP A 337 3.99 16.45 -9.69
N ALA A 338 3.28 16.79 -10.78
CA ALA A 338 3.63 16.29 -12.11
C ALA A 338 4.86 16.96 -12.73
N LEU A 339 5.34 18.06 -12.15
CA LEU A 339 6.52 18.81 -12.60
C LEU A 339 7.82 18.28 -11.96
N GLU A 340 7.76 17.66 -10.78
CA GLU A 340 8.94 17.12 -10.09
C GLU A 340 9.35 15.74 -10.59
N ASP A 341 8.41 14.87 -10.97
CA ASP A 341 8.70 13.55 -11.55
C ASP A 341 9.57 13.62 -12.83
N VAL A 342 9.51 14.74 -13.55
CA VAL A 342 10.30 14.97 -14.77
C VAL A 342 11.75 15.35 -14.47
N ALA A 343 12.00 16.02 -13.35
CA ALA A 343 13.36 16.42 -12.96
C ALA A 343 14.19 15.20 -12.51
N ALA A 344 13.56 14.18 -11.93
CA ALA A 344 14.21 12.92 -11.59
C ALA A 344 14.50 12.07 -12.84
N ASP A 345 13.54 11.90 -13.74
CA ASP A 345 13.72 11.09 -14.97
C ASP A 345 14.71 11.73 -15.98
N GLN A 346 14.92 13.06 -15.94
CA GLN A 346 15.84 13.77 -16.85
C GLN A 346 17.29 13.87 -16.34
N LEU A 347 17.56 13.55 -15.07
CA LEU A 347 18.92 13.55 -14.51
C LEU A 347 19.65 12.21 -14.72
N ASP A 348 18.95 11.16 -15.15
CA ASP A 348 19.49 9.80 -15.31
C ASP A 348 20.01 9.48 -16.74
N GLU A 349 20.11 10.48 -17.63
CA GLU A 349 20.70 10.34 -18.98
C GLU A 349 22.06 11.06 -19.19
N VAL A 350 22.82 11.36 -18.12
CA VAL A 350 24.20 11.93 -18.24
C VAL A 350 25.27 11.03 -17.63
#